data_AF-A0A5K0V225-F1
#
_entry.id   AF-A0A5K0V225-F1
#
_cell.length_a   1.000
_cell.length_b   1.000
_cell.length_c   1.000
_cell.angle_alpha   90.00
_cell.angle_beta   90.00
_cell.angle_gamma   90.00
#
_symmetry.space_group_name_H-M   'P 1'
#
loop_
_entity.id
_entity.type
_entity.pdbx_description
1 polymer ?
#
loop_
_entity_poly.entity_id
_entity_poly.type
_entity_poly.pdbx_seq_one_letter_code
_entity_poly.pdbx_strand_id
1 'polypeptide(L)'
;LRTHCCTEPYIIAANRQLSAMHPIYRLLHPHFRYTMEINALARQDLINADGIIEKCFSPMKYSIEISSAAYDKLWRFDYQALPADLIQ
;
A
#
# COMPACT_ATOMS: atom_id res chain seq x y z
N LEU A 1 0.58 2.65 -4.96
CA LEU A 1 0.41 1.18 -5.08
C LEU A 1 1.43 0.38 -4.27
N ARG A 2 2.67 0.19 -4.75
CA ARG A 2 3.65 -0.82 -4.26
C ARG A 2 4.06 -0.73 -2.78
N THR A 3 3.86 0.41 -2.13
CA THR A 3 4.16 0.62 -0.71
C THR A 3 2.87 0.84 0.08
N HIS A 4 2.33 2.07 0.09
CA HIS A 4 1.14 2.46 0.85
C HIS A 4 0.00 1.43 0.79
N CYS A 5 -0.54 1.19 -0.41
CA CYS A 5 -1.70 0.34 -0.63
C CYS A 5 -1.40 -1.15 -0.33
N CYS A 6 -0.23 -1.64 -0.77
CA CYS A 6 0.15 -3.03 -0.60
C CYS A 6 0.48 -3.39 0.85
N THR A 7 0.94 -2.43 1.67
CA THR A 7 1.32 -2.69 3.06
C THR A 7 0.11 -2.81 3.99
N GLU A 8 -0.95 -2.02 3.78
CA GLU A 8 -2.12 -1.95 4.67
C GLU A 8 -2.79 -3.31 4.96
N PRO A 9 -2.97 -4.22 4.00
CA PRO A 9 -3.49 -5.57 4.26
C PRO A 9 -2.66 -6.38 5.26
N TYR A 10 -1.33 -6.27 5.25
CA TYR A 10 -0.48 -6.98 6.21
C TYR A 10 -0.70 -6.47 7.64
N ILE A 11 -0.93 -5.16 7.79
CA ILE A 11 -1.20 -4.53 9.09
C ILE A 11 -2.52 -5.05 9.65
N ILE A 12 -3.57 -5.05 8.82
CA ILE A 12 -4.90 -5.55 9.19
C ILE A 12 -4.81 -7.03 9.57
N ALA A 13 -4.16 -7.86 8.76
CA ALA A 13 -4.00 -9.29 9.02
C ALA A 13 -3.21 -9.55 10.31
N ALA A 14 -2.08 -8.87 10.51
CA ALA A 14 -1.25 -9.03 11.70
C ALA A 14 -2.02 -8.68 12.99
N ASN A 15 -2.77 -7.57 13.01
CA ASN A 15 -3.57 -7.19 14.18
C ASN A 15 -4.78 -8.12 14.42
N ARG A 16 -5.35 -8.72 13.37
CA ARG A 16 -6.53 -9.59 13.48
C ARG A 16 -6.19 -11.03 13.82
N GLN A 17 -5.01 -11.51 13.40
CA GLN A 17 -4.67 -12.94 13.44
C GLN A 17 -3.48 -13.27 14.33
N LEU A 18 -2.71 -12.28 14.79
CA LEU A 18 -1.58 -12.50 15.69
C LEU A 18 -1.80 -11.77 17.02
N SER A 19 -1.61 -12.49 18.13
CA SER A 19 -1.58 -11.87 19.46
C SER A 19 -0.46 -10.84 19.56
N ALA A 20 -0.64 -9.81 20.38
CA ALA A 20 0.42 -8.84 20.70
C ALA A 20 1.69 -9.51 21.28
N MET A 21 1.56 -10.69 21.90
CA MET A 21 2.69 -11.49 22.40
C MET A 21 3.38 -12.33 21.31
N HIS A 22 2.74 -12.53 20.15
CA HIS A 22 3.27 -13.39 19.09
C HIS A 22 4.59 -12.82 18.56
N PRO A 23 5.66 -13.63 18.42
CA PRO A 23 6.98 -13.13 18.03
C PRO A 23 6.98 -12.43 16.67
N ILE A 24 6.23 -12.96 15.69
CA ILE A 24 6.08 -12.33 14.36
C ILE A 24 5.33 -10.99 14.44
N TYR A 25 4.34 -10.87 15.33
CA TYR A 25 3.67 -9.58 15.54
C TYR A 25 4.66 -8.55 16.07
N ARG A 26 5.45 -8.90 17.11
CA ARG A 26 6.45 -8.00 17.69
C ARG A 26 7.55 -7.60 16.70
N LEU A 27 7.94 -8.52 15.81
CA LEU A 27 8.91 -8.25 14.75
C LEU A 27 8.35 -7.23 13.73
N LEU A 28 7.11 -7.42 13.28
CA LEU A 28 6.52 -6.61 12.21
C LEU A 28 5.96 -5.27 12.70
N HIS A 29 5.48 -5.20 13.94
CA HIS A 29 4.74 -4.05 14.48
C HIS A 29 5.47 -2.69 14.32
N PRO A 30 6.79 -2.56 14.56
CA PRO A 30 7.50 -1.30 14.35
C PRO A 30 7.46 -0.81 12.89
N HIS A 31 7.36 -1.72 11.92
CA HIS A 31 7.35 -1.42 10.49
C HIS A 31 5.97 -0.98 9.97
N PHE A 32 4.92 -1.08 10.79
CA PHE A 32 3.56 -0.69 10.44
C PHE A 32 3.16 0.70 10.97
N ARG A 33 4.08 1.36 11.69
CA ARG A 33 3.82 2.62 12.37
C ARG A 33 3.30 3.68 11.38
N TYR A 34 2.16 4.26 11.72
CA TYR A 34 1.46 5.32 10.97
C TYR A 34 0.94 4.98 9.58
N THR A 35 1.18 3.78 9.04
CA THR A 35 0.77 3.44 7.66
C THR A 35 -0.76 3.47 7.47
N MET A 36 -1.53 2.94 8.42
CA MET A 36 -3.01 3.00 8.30
C MET A 36 -3.53 4.44 8.37
N GLU A 37 -2.92 5.29 9.21
CA GLU A 37 -3.35 6.68 9.38
C GLU A 37 -3.03 7.53 8.15
N ILE A 38 -1.80 7.44 7.63
CA ILE A 38 -1.45 8.16 6.41
C ILE A 38 -2.25 7.66 5.20
N ASN A 39 -2.59 6.37 5.13
CA ASN A 39 -3.44 5.86 4.06
C ASN A 39 -4.90 6.33 4.20
N ALA A 40 -5.42 6.48 5.41
CA ALA A 40 -6.74 7.07 5.63
C ALA A 40 -6.78 8.53 5.18
N LEU A 41 -5.77 9.33 5.56
CA LEU A 41 -5.62 10.71 5.09
C LEU A 41 -5.45 10.78 3.57
N ALA A 42 -4.68 9.87 2.98
CA ALA A 42 -4.53 9.80 1.54
C ALA A 42 -5.87 9.55 0.84
N ARG A 43 -6.71 8.63 1.35
CA ARG A 43 -8.05 8.38 0.81
C ARG A 43 -8.98 9.59 0.95
N GLN A 44 -8.77 10.43 1.95
CA GLN A 44 -9.61 11.60 2.20
C GLN A 44 -9.21 12.82 1.36
N ASP A 45 -7.92 13.10 1.26
CA ASP A 45 -7.42 14.39 0.75
C ASP A 45 -6.47 14.27 -0.46
N LEU A 46 -5.87 13.09 -0.71
CA LEU A 46 -4.85 12.91 -1.74
C LEU A 46 -5.40 12.24 -3.00
N ILE A 47 -6.05 11.08 -2.85
CA ILE A 47 -6.47 10.19 -3.95
C ILE A 47 -8.00 10.11 -4.12
N ASN A 48 -8.75 10.93 -3.40
CA ASN A 48 -10.18 11.10 -3.61
C ASN A 48 -10.48 11.79 -4.96
N ALA A 49 -11.73 11.70 -5.41
CA ALA A 49 -12.23 12.47 -6.53
C ALA A 49 -12.02 13.98 -6.28
N ASP A 50 -11.55 14.69 -7.29
CA ASP A 50 -11.11 16.10 -7.18
C ASP A 50 -10.03 16.33 -6.11
N GLY A 51 -9.31 15.28 -5.69
CA GLY A 51 -8.19 15.35 -4.77
C GLY A 51 -6.91 15.90 -5.41
N ILE A 52 -5.84 15.96 -4.62
CA ILE A 52 -4.55 16.51 -5.08
C ILE A 52 -4.01 15.74 -6.29
N ILE A 53 -4.07 14.40 -6.28
CA ILE A 53 -3.52 13.60 -7.39
C ILE A 53 -4.30 13.85 -8.68
N GLU A 54 -5.64 13.87 -8.64
CA GLU A 54 -6.44 14.12 -9.84
C GLU A 54 -6.25 15.54 -10.39
N LYS A 55 -6.00 16.53 -9.53
CA LYS A 55 -5.79 17.93 -9.94
C LYS A 55 -4.40 18.22 -10.48
N CYS A 56 -3.38 17.48 -10.02
CA CYS A 56 -1.98 17.78 -10.32
C CYS A 56 -1.33 16.84 -11.34
N PHE A 57 -1.96 15.69 -11.64
CA PHE A 57 -1.41 14.71 -12.59
C PHE A 57 -2.28 14.58 -13.84
N SER A 58 -1.65 14.40 -15.00
CA SER A 58 -2.30 14.33 -16.31
C SER A 58 -3.45 13.32 -16.44
N PRO A 59 -3.46 12.14 -15.77
CA PRO A 59 -4.56 11.19 -15.90
C PRO A 59 -5.87 11.64 -15.25
N MET A 60 -5.88 12.70 -14.43
CA MET A 60 -7.08 13.21 -13.74
C MET A 60 -7.83 12.09 -13.01
N LYS A 61 -9.14 11.97 -13.22
CA LYS A 61 -10.02 10.91 -12.65
C LYS A 61 -9.57 9.46 -12.92
N TYR A 62 -8.69 9.24 -13.89
CA TYR A 62 -8.15 7.92 -14.21
C TYR A 62 -6.88 7.56 -13.42
N SER A 63 -6.37 8.46 -12.58
CA SER A 63 -5.10 8.28 -11.86
C SER A 63 -5.06 7.03 -10.98
N ILE A 64 -6.14 6.75 -10.25
CA ILE A 64 -6.23 5.55 -9.39
C ILE A 64 -6.58 4.31 -10.19
N GLU A 65 -7.34 4.43 -11.27
CA GLU A 65 -7.64 3.31 -12.17
C GLU A 65 -6.37 2.72 -12.78
N ILE A 66 -5.41 3.57 -13.19
CA ILE A 66 -4.09 3.13 -13.70
C ILE A 66 -3.37 2.27 -12.65
N SER A 67 -3.42 2.65 -11.37
CA SER A 67 -2.82 1.84 -10.30
C SER A 67 -3.53 0.50 -10.11
N SER A 68 -4.84 0.44 -10.28
CA SER A 68 -5.61 -0.80 -10.24
C SER A 68 -5.22 -1.74 -11.39
N ALA A 69 -5.14 -1.22 -12.62
CA ALA A 69 -4.70 -1.98 -13.78
C ALA A 69 -3.26 -2.49 -13.62
N ALA A 70 -2.35 -1.67 -13.10
CA ALA A 70 -0.98 -2.08 -12.79
C ALA A 70 -0.92 -3.16 -11.71
N TYR A 71 -1.80 -3.10 -10.70
CA TYR A 71 -1.90 -4.13 -9.68
C TYR A 71 -2.32 -5.48 -10.27
N ASP A 72 -3.38 -5.49 -11.08
CA ASP A 72 -3.89 -6.71 -11.74
C ASP A 72 -2.87 -7.34 -12.70
N LYS A 73 -2.18 -6.51 -13.48
CA LYS A 73 -1.33 -7.01 -14.58
C LYS A 73 0.14 -7.21 -14.21
N LEU A 74 0.68 -6.43 -13.28
CA LEU A 74 2.13 -6.34 -13.08
C LEU A 74 2.56 -6.68 -11.65
N TRP A 75 1.68 -6.53 -10.65
CA TRP A 75 2.09 -6.71 -9.27
C TRP A 75 2.21 -8.18 -8.88
N ARG A 76 3.36 -8.53 -8.30
CA ARG A 76 3.69 -9.86 -7.81
C ARG A 76 4.46 -9.76 -6.51
N PHE A 77 4.01 -10.45 -5.47
CA PHE A 77 4.64 -10.39 -4.16
C PHE A 77 6.09 -10.90 -4.18
N ASP A 78 6.32 -12.00 -4.89
CA ASP A 78 7.65 -12.63 -5.04
C ASP A 78 8.66 -11.75 -5.79
N TYR A 79 8.18 -10.75 -6.52
CA TYR A 79 9.00 -9.79 -7.26
C TYR A 79 9.30 -8.51 -6.48
N GLN A 80 8.76 -8.35 -5.27
CA GLN A 80 9.03 -7.15 -4.44
C GLN A 80 10.35 -7.24 -3.65
N ALA A 81 11.00 -8.41 -3.64
CA ALA A 81 12.33 -8.55 -3.04
C ALA A 81 13.38 -7.89 -3.93
N LEU A 82 14.25 -7.05 -3.36
CA LEU A 82 15.25 -6.27 -4.12
C LEU A 82 16.07 -7.12 -5.12
N PRO A 83 16.62 -8.30 -4.74
CA PRO A 83 17.33 -9.12 -5.72
C PRO A 83 16.46 -9.61 -6.88
N ALA A 84 15.19 -9.96 -6.61
CA ALA A 84 14.26 -10.41 -7.64
C ALA A 84 13.76 -9.26 -8.54
N ASP A 85 13.67 -8.04 -8.01
CA ASP A 85 13.32 -6.83 -8.77
C ASP A 85 14.46 -6.42 -9.72
N LEU A 86 15.73 -6.59 -9.31
CA LEU A 86 16.91 -6.19 -10.10
C LEU A 86 17.26 -7.12 -11.27
N ILE A 87 16.77 -8.36 -11.28
CA ILE A 87 17.10 -9.38 -12.29
C ILE A 87 15.94 -9.73 -13.23
N GLN A 88 14.84 -8.97 -13.16
CA GLN A 88 13.69 -9.12 -14.03
C GLN A 88 13.92 -8.59 -15.44
#